data_AF-A0A7V4PR23-F1
#
_entry.id   AF-A0A7V4PR23-F1
#
_cell.length_a   1.000
_cell.length_b   1.000
_cell.length_c   1.000
_cell.angle_alpha   90.00
_cell.angle_beta   90.00
_cell.angle_gamma   90.00
#
_symmetry.space_group_name_H-M   'P 1'
#
loop_
_entity.id
_entity.type
_entity.pdbx_description
1 polymer ?
#
loop_
_entity_poly.entity_id
_entity_poly.type
_entity_poly.pdbx_seq_one_letter_code
_entity_poly.pdbx_strand_id
1 'polypeptide(L)'
;ALVSTPHGLFSCSLFDSAKPGTRVLVCIRPENIRLLEESTHAPNVIQGEVTSVAFLGEYLDCLVGIGSDEPIRLHLHPIHEVSNGEKVYLHMPSESLCAVQME
;
A
#
# COMPACT_ATOMS: atom_id res chain seq x y z
N ALA A 1 -6.05 -1.75 14.98
CA ALA A 1 -7.50 -1.56 14.77
C ALA A 1 -7.87 -1.90 13.34
N LEU A 2 -9.14 -2.23 13.10
CA LEU A 2 -9.62 -2.51 11.75
C LEU A 2 -10.23 -1.24 11.14
N VAL A 3 -9.77 -0.88 9.95
CA VAL A 3 -10.26 0.26 9.17
C VAL A 3 -10.89 -0.28 7.89
N SER A 4 -12.14 0.12 7.63
CA SER A 4 -12.83 -0.21 6.38
C SER A 4 -12.42 0.76 5.29
N THR A 5 -11.93 0.22 4.17
CA THR A 5 -11.57 0.99 2.98
C THR A 5 -12.33 0.43 1.76
N PRO A 6 -12.37 1.16 0.62
CA PRO A 6 -12.91 0.61 -0.63
C PRO A 6 -12.20 -0.67 -1.10
N HIS A 7 -10.96 -0.90 -0.67
CA HIS A 7 -10.14 -2.06 -1.04
C HIS A 7 -10.14 -3.18 0.02
N GLY A 8 -11.04 -3.10 1.01
CA GLY A 8 -11.20 -4.10 2.06
C GLY A 8 -10.85 -3.60 3.45
N LEU A 9 -10.77 -4.55 4.39
CA LEU A 9 -10.45 -4.28 5.78
C LEU A 9 -8.93 -4.29 5.99
N PHE A 10 -8.43 -3.21 6.58
CA PHE A 10 -7.02 -3.05 6.91
C PHE A 10 -6.81 -3.05 8.42
N SER A 11 -5.89 -3.88 8.89
CA SER A 11 -5.35 -3.81 10.24
C SER A 11 -4.27 -2.74 10.29
N CYS A 12 -4.50 -1.69 11.08
CA CYS A 12 -3.60 -0.55 11.20
C CYS A 12 -3.28 -0.25 12.66
N SER A 13 -2.13 0.38 12.91
CA SER A 13 -1.85 1.04 14.18
C SER A 13 -2.59 2.37 14.24
N LEU A 14 -3.40 2.57 15.30
CA LEU A 14 -4.06 3.85 15.54
C LEU A 14 -3.08 4.79 16.24
N PHE A 15 -2.82 5.95 15.65
CA PHE A 15 -1.96 6.98 16.25
C PHE A 15 -2.75 8.04 17.03
N ASP A 16 -4.08 7.98 16.97
CA ASP A 16 -4.97 8.91 17.65
C ASP A 16 -6.11 8.16 18.36
N SER A 17 -6.78 8.85 19.27
CA SER A 17 -7.96 8.43 20.03
C SER A 17 -9.26 8.35 19.18
N ALA A 18 -9.11 8.05 17.89
CA ALA A 18 -10.22 7.92 16.95
C ALA A 18 -11.21 6.84 17.44
N LYS A 19 -12.49 7.20 17.49
CA LYS A 19 -13.56 6.30 17.91
C LYS A 19 -14.04 5.43 16.73
N PRO A 20 -14.60 4.25 16.99
CA PRO A 20 -15.27 3.47 15.94
C PRO A 20 -16.30 4.32 15.19
N GLY A 21 -16.29 4.24 13.86
CA GLY A 21 -17.17 5.02 12.98
C GLY A 21 -16.60 6.38 12.54
N THR A 22 -15.48 6.83 13.12
CA THR A 22 -14.79 8.04 12.66
C THR A 22 -14.10 7.80 11.32
N ARG A 23 -14.16 8.80 10.42
CA ARG A 23 -13.38 8.78 9.17
C ARG A 23 -11.92 9.05 9.49
N VAL A 24 -11.06 8.20 8.96
CA VAL A 24 -9.61 8.28 9.15
C VAL A 24 -8.92 8.16 7.79
N LEU A 25 -7.71 8.70 7.70
CA LEU A 25 -6.79 8.41 6.61
C LEU A 25 -5.87 7.28 7.04
N VAL A 26 -5.73 6.28 6.18
CA VAL A 26 -4.73 5.22 6.33
C VAL A 26 -3.53 5.60 5.49
N CYS A 27 -2.38 5.71 6.10
CA CYS A 27 -1.14 6.04 5.42
C CYS A 27 -0.05 5.03 5.76
N ILE A 28 0.83 4.80 4.78
CA ILE A 28 2.02 3.96 4.88
C ILE A 28 3.11 4.65 4.09
N ARG A 29 4.36 4.51 4.54
CA ARG A 29 5.50 5.00 3.76
C ARG A 29 5.73 4.09 2.55
N PRO A 30 6.07 4.64 1.37
CA PRO A 30 6.24 3.84 0.15
C PRO A 30 7.29 2.73 0.29
N GLU A 31 8.35 2.95 1.09
CA GLU A 31 9.39 1.95 1.36
C GLU A 31 8.94 0.79 2.28
N ASN A 32 7.81 0.94 2.96
CA ASN A 32 7.28 -0.09 3.87
C ASN A 32 6.28 -1.03 3.17
N ILE A 33 5.90 -0.74 1.93
CA ILE A 33 5.01 -1.58 1.14
C ILE A 33 5.83 -2.70 0.51
N ARG A 34 5.39 -3.94 0.67
CA ARG A 34 6.05 -5.10 0.08
C ARG A 34 5.34 -5.49 -1.21
N LEU A 35 6.09 -5.54 -2.31
CA LEU A 35 5.62 -6.12 -3.55
C LEU A 35 5.68 -7.65 -3.44
N LEU A 36 4.59 -8.33 -3.78
CA LEU A 36 4.52 -9.78 -3.85
C LEU A 36 4.14 -10.20 -5.28
N GLU A 37 4.82 -11.20 -5.80
CA GLU A 37 4.55 -11.80 -7.12
C GLU A 37 3.27 -12.65 -7.10
N GLU A 38 2.98 -13.29 -5.96
CA GLU A 38 1.83 -14.18 -5.80
C GLU A 38 0.85 -13.68 -4.75
N SER A 39 -0.42 -14.05 -4.92
CA SER A 39 -1.46 -13.78 -3.92
C SER A 39 -1.19 -14.53 -2.63
N THR A 40 -1.58 -13.96 -1.50
CA THR A 40 -1.50 -14.61 -0.19
C THR A 40 -2.77 -14.35 0.61
N HIS A 41 -3.03 -15.20 1.60
CA HIS A 41 -4.10 -15.01 2.58
C HIS A 41 -3.68 -14.07 3.73
N ALA A 42 -2.50 -13.44 3.64
CA ALA A 42 -2.09 -12.43 4.60
C ALA A 42 -3.08 -11.25 4.64
N PRO A 43 -3.28 -10.62 5.81
CA PRO A 43 -4.09 -9.42 5.90
C PRO A 43 -3.43 -8.26 5.13
N ASN A 44 -4.21 -7.23 4.82
CA ASN A 44 -3.72 -5.99 4.20
C ASN A 44 -3.03 -6.19 2.83
N VAL A 45 -3.54 -7.13 2.04
CA VAL A 45 -3.07 -7.39 0.69
C VAL A 45 -4.10 -6.94 -0.32
N ILE A 46 -3.65 -6.17 -1.31
CA ILE A 46 -4.47 -5.73 -2.44
C ILE A 46 -3.77 -6.07 -3.75
N GLN A 47 -4.55 -6.35 -4.78
CA GLN A 47 -4.04 -6.56 -6.12
C GLN A 47 -4.02 -5.25 -6.89
N GLY A 48 -3.00 -5.06 -7.73
CA GLY A 48 -2.88 -3.92 -8.63
C GLY A 48 -2.15 -4.25 -9.91
N GLU A 49 -2.01 -3.25 -10.75
CA GLU A 49 -1.22 -3.30 -11.99
C GLU A 49 -0.14 -2.23 -11.94
N VAL A 50 1.10 -2.58 -12.28
CA VAL A 50 2.21 -1.63 -12.37
C VAL A 50 1.96 -0.68 -13.54
N THR A 51 1.84 0.60 -13.26
CA THR A 51 1.55 1.65 -14.25
C THR A 51 2.78 2.46 -14.65
N SER A 52 3.78 2.54 -13.78
CA SER A 52 5.05 3.21 -14.05
C SER A 52 6.16 2.65 -13.17
N VAL A 53 7.36 2.53 -13.72
CA VAL A 53 8.59 2.21 -13.01
C VAL A 53 9.69 3.18 -13.46
N ALA A 54 10.33 3.86 -12.53
CA ALA A 54 11.43 4.77 -12.80
C ALA A 54 12.60 4.50 -11.85
N PHE A 55 13.80 4.36 -12.38
CA PHE A 55 15.02 4.26 -11.59
C PHE A 55 15.52 5.65 -11.17
N LEU A 56 15.55 5.91 -9.85
CA LEU A 56 15.95 7.19 -9.28
C LEU A 56 17.30 7.13 -8.54
N GLY A 57 18.14 6.14 -8.86
CA GLY A 57 19.45 5.94 -8.24
C GLY A 57 19.39 4.96 -7.08
N GLU A 58 18.96 5.40 -5.90
CA GLU A 58 18.96 4.56 -4.69
C GLU A 58 17.76 3.60 -4.62
N TYR A 59 16.71 3.86 -5.39
CA TYR A 59 15.50 3.04 -5.44
C TYR A 59 14.82 3.10 -6.81
N LEU A 60 13.92 2.15 -7.05
CA LEU A 60 12.94 2.22 -8.12
C LEU A 60 11.66 2.88 -7.57
N ASP A 61 11.25 3.99 -8.16
CA ASP A 61 9.92 4.58 -7.95
C ASP A 61 8.91 3.80 -8.79
N CYS A 62 8.06 3.04 -8.11
CA CYS A 62 7.06 2.18 -8.74
C CYS A 62 5.66 2.70 -8.40
N LEU A 63 4.82 2.88 -9.42
CA LEU A 63 3.42 3.26 -9.27
C LEU A 63 2.53 2.08 -9.64
N VAL A 64 1.63 1.70 -8.74
CA VAL A 64 0.70 0.60 -8.93
C VAL A 64 -0.72 1.15 -8.91
N GLY A 65 -1.43 0.99 -10.02
CA GLY A 65 -2.83 1.38 -10.15
C GLY A 65 -3.74 0.38 -9.42
N ILE A 66 -4.72 0.90 -8.68
CA ILE A 66 -5.71 0.12 -7.94
C ILE A 66 -7.12 0.59 -8.33
N GLY A 67 -7.79 -0.16 -9.20
CA GLY A 67 -9.13 0.20 -9.66
C GLY A 67 -9.17 1.58 -10.34
N SER A 68 -10.06 2.45 -9.86
CA SER A 68 -10.23 3.83 -10.35
C SER A 68 -9.61 4.90 -9.43
N ASP A 69 -8.95 4.47 -8.35
CA ASP A 69 -8.35 5.37 -7.36
C ASP A 69 -6.95 5.82 -7.77
N GLU A 70 -6.36 6.74 -7.00
CA GLU A 70 -4.98 7.19 -7.23
C GLU A 70 -3.99 6.03 -7.10
N PRO A 71 -2.93 6.00 -7.94
CA PRO A 71 -1.93 4.94 -7.88
C PRO A 71 -1.15 4.97 -6.55
N ILE A 72 -0.88 3.80 -6.02
CA ILE A 72 -0.04 3.63 -4.83
C ILE A 72 1.42 3.66 -5.26
N ARG A 73 2.21 4.51 -4.59
CA ARG A 73 3.66 4.60 -4.80
C ARG A 73 4.41 3.66 -3.87
N LEU A 74 5.39 2.96 -4.42
CA LEU A 74 6.33 2.11 -3.71
C LEU A 74 7.76 2.52 -4.04
N HIS A 75 8.64 2.39 -3.06
CA HIS A 75 10.09 2.48 -3.29
C HIS A 75 10.68 1.08 -3.16
N LEU A 76 11.12 0.53 -4.28
CA LEU A 76 11.70 -0.81 -4.34
C LEU A 76 13.23 -0.72 -4.40
N HIS A 77 13.89 -1.80 -3.99
CA HIS A 77 15.34 -1.89 -4.17
C HIS A 77 15.70 -1.81 -5.66
N PRO A 78 16.81 -1.14 -6.06
CA PRO A 78 17.24 -0.96 -7.45
C PRO A 78 17.28 -2.20 -8.34
N ILE A 79 17.49 -3.37 -7.74
CA ILE A 79 17.65 -4.66 -8.45
C ILE A 79 16.35 -5.44 -8.55
N HIS A 80 15.25 -4.90 -8.02
CA HIS A 80 13.96 -5.58 -8.08
C HIS A 80 13.50 -5.65 -9.54
N GLU A 81 13.10 -6.84 -9.99
CA GLU A 81 12.55 -7.03 -11.32
C GLU A 81 11.06 -6.71 -11.29
N VAL A 82 10.65 -5.64 -11.97
CA VAL A 82 9.25 -5.25 -12.08
C VAL A 82 9.04 -4.48 -13.38
N SER A 83 7.94 -4.74 -14.08
CA SER A 83 7.66 -4.14 -15.39
C SER A 83 6.29 -3.47 -15.45
N ASN A 84 6.15 -2.45 -16.31
CA ASN A 84 4.84 -1.86 -16.59
C ASN A 84 3.87 -2.91 -17.16
N GLY A 85 2.60 -2.85 -16.73
CA GLY A 85 1.54 -3.80 -17.08
C GLY A 85 1.53 -5.07 -16.24
N GLU A 86 2.48 -5.25 -15.33
CA GLU A 86 2.57 -6.44 -14.49
C GLU A 86 1.49 -6.41 -13.39
N LYS A 87 0.82 -7.55 -13.21
CA LYS A 87 -0.15 -7.75 -12.12
C LYS A 87 0.59 -8.17 -10.87
N VAL A 88 0.44 -7.40 -9.81
CA VAL A 88 1.21 -7.55 -8.57
C VAL A 88 0.28 -7.48 -7.36
N TYR A 89 0.78 -7.95 -6.22
CA TYR A 89 0.10 -7.82 -4.95
C TYR A 89 0.90 -6.91 -4.02
N LEU A 90 0.22 -5.95 -3.39
CA LEU A 90 0.80 -5.03 -2.43
C LEU A 90 0.43 -5.49 -1.03
N HIS A 91 1.42 -5.91 -0.26
CA HIS A 91 1.24 -6.18 1.16
C HIS A 91 1.68 -4.98 1.99
N MET A 92 0.76 -4.48 2.81
CA MET A 92 0.98 -3.35 3.71
C MET A 92 0.96 -3.86 5.16
N PRO A 93 2.14 -4.14 5.76
CA PRO A 93 2.21 -4.70 7.09
C PRO A 93 1.52 -3.79 8.12
N SER A 94 0.72 -4.39 9.01
CA SER A 94 -0.11 -3.65 9.97
C SER A 94 0.68 -2.73 10.91
N GLU A 95 1.91 -3.13 11.24
CA GLU A 95 2.87 -2.38 12.05
C GLU A 95 3.39 -1.12 11.37
N SER A 96 3.29 -1.05 10.03
CA SER A 96 3.74 0.07 9.21
C SER A 96 2.59 0.95 8.72
N LEU A 97 1.35 0.54 8.96
CA LEU A 97 0.15 1.31 8.62
C LEU A 97 -0.28 2.18 9.79
N CYS A 98 -0.43 3.47 9.53
CA CYS A 98 -0.92 4.44 10.48
C CYS A 98 -2.33 4.86 10.07
N ALA A 99 -3.27 4.82 11.01
CA ALA A 99 -4.58 5.45 10.85
C ALA A 99 -4.59 6.77 11.63
N VAL A 100 -4.83 7.87 10.92
CA VAL A 100 -4.88 9.24 11.46
C VAL A 100 -6.27 9.81 11.26
N GLN A 101 -6.82 10.45 12.28
CA GLN A 101 -8.12 11.12 12.17
C GLN A 101 -8.00 12.33 11.25
N MET A 102 -8.98 12.51 10.36
CA MET A 102 -9.11 13.76 9.61
C MET A 102 -9.75 14.81 10.51
N GLU A 103 -9.18 16.02 10.54
CA GLU A 103 -9.80 17.21 11.13
C GLU A 103 -11.03 17.68 10.33
#